data_AF-A0AAU9P2W6-F1
#
_entry.id   AF-A0AAU9P2W6-F1
#
_cell.length_a   1.000
_cell.length_b   1.000
_cell.length_c   1.000
_cell.angle_alpha   90.00
_cell.angle_beta   90.00
_cell.angle_gamma   90.00
#
_symmetry.space_group_name_H-M   'P 1'
#
loop_
_entity.id
_entity.type
_entity.pdbx_description
1 polymer ?
#
loop_
_entity_poly.entity_id
_entity_poly.type
_entity_poly.pdbx_seq_one_letter_code
_entity_poly.pdbx_strand_id
1 'polypeptide(L)'
;MVCYATTKGRQIDRIIGIWLSGVELFRCCTTQPRARGIVWTVKKDITRYYSLVMSNQTQILAVYLGNKHDSDQNGVYHVNISIHYYPPEKKTKTNTETTTLHVNSDQDHGYKEWADLIIPISQNIPLDDALWFKIYNSNDVKTKQFAIPPNAYRAVLEVYVSVDEADELWPKNLPNDYISSNNITGQPGNGPFREVVVSLDGNIVGAVWPFTVVFTKAINPYLWDKLVRLDHLISLHMILKSLRFLDHF
;
A
#
# COMPACT_ATOMS: atom_id res chain seq x y z
N MET A 1 -7.98 -2.10 -10.90
CA MET A 1 -7.20 -0.92 -11.34
C MET A 1 -6.01 -1.38 -12.19
N VAL A 2 -5.69 -0.64 -13.25
CA VAL A 2 -4.52 -0.84 -14.10
C VAL A 2 -3.66 0.42 -14.06
N CYS A 3 -2.39 0.28 -13.74
CA CYS A 3 -1.40 1.34 -13.82
C CYS A 3 -0.41 0.98 -14.92
N TYR A 4 -0.42 1.75 -16.01
CA TYR A 4 0.51 1.63 -17.13
C TYR A 4 1.48 2.80 -17.08
N ALA A 5 2.78 2.54 -17.22
CA ALA A 5 3.75 3.61 -17.31
C ALA A 5 4.85 3.33 -18.32
N THR A 6 5.32 4.41 -18.93
CA THR A 6 6.50 4.41 -19.78
C THR A 6 7.49 5.46 -19.30
N THR A 7 8.77 5.21 -19.52
CA THR A 7 9.77 6.25 -19.38
C THR A 7 10.89 6.02 -20.38
N LYS A 8 11.46 7.13 -20.86
CA LYS A 8 12.58 7.15 -21.78
C LYS A 8 13.61 8.14 -21.23
N GLY A 9 14.88 7.73 -21.23
CA GLY A 9 15.97 8.49 -20.61
C GLY A 9 16.57 7.75 -19.43
N ARG A 10 17.52 8.39 -18.75
CA ARG A 10 18.19 7.82 -17.58
C ARG A 10 17.41 8.19 -16.32
N GLN A 11 17.16 7.21 -15.48
CA GLN A 11 16.50 7.34 -14.18
C GLN A 11 16.98 6.20 -13.27
N ILE A 12 16.65 6.32 -11.99
CA ILE A 12 16.69 5.21 -11.04
C ILE A 12 15.26 4.76 -10.72
N ASP A 13 15.15 3.62 -10.04
CA ASP A 13 13.91 3.13 -9.46
C ASP A 13 13.30 4.17 -8.49
N ARG A 14 12.00 4.42 -8.63
CA ARG A 14 11.24 5.45 -7.89
C ARG A 14 10.01 4.87 -7.25
N ILE A 15 9.64 5.39 -6.08
CA ILE A 15 8.36 5.03 -5.46
C ILE A 15 7.21 5.78 -6.16
N ILE A 16 6.15 5.03 -6.45
CA ILE A 16 4.85 5.52 -6.92
C ILE A 16 3.78 5.22 -5.87
N GLY A 17 2.87 6.16 -5.65
CA GLY A 17 1.68 6.01 -4.81
C GLY A 17 0.44 6.53 -5.49
N ILE A 18 -0.69 5.84 -5.29
CA ILE A 18 -2.00 6.23 -5.82
C ILE A 18 -3.01 6.18 -4.67
N TRP A 19 -3.69 7.29 -4.44
CA TRP A 19 -4.75 7.43 -3.44
C TRP A 19 -6.04 7.92 -4.07
N LEU A 20 -7.17 7.44 -3.55
CA LEU A 20 -8.50 7.95 -3.86
C LEU A 20 -9.11 8.51 -2.58
N SER A 21 -9.36 9.83 -2.56
CA SER A 21 -9.79 10.57 -1.37
C SER A 21 -8.93 10.29 -0.13
N GLY A 22 -7.62 10.19 -0.31
CA GLY A 22 -6.64 9.89 0.76
C GLY A 22 -6.50 8.40 1.11
N VAL A 23 -7.35 7.51 0.61
CA VAL A 23 -7.19 6.07 0.82
C VAL A 23 -6.16 5.53 -0.15
N GLU A 24 -5.12 4.88 0.35
CA GLU A 24 -4.08 4.29 -0.49
C GLU A 24 -4.62 3.07 -1.23
N LEU A 25 -4.67 3.16 -2.55
CA LEU A 25 -5.06 2.03 -3.41
C LEU A 25 -3.84 1.22 -3.83
N PHE A 26 -2.68 1.87 -3.99
CA PHE A 26 -1.50 1.25 -4.58
C PHE A 26 -0.21 1.96 -4.23
N ARG A 27 0.83 1.17 -3.97
CA ARG A 27 2.21 1.63 -3.82
C ARG A 27 3.15 0.62 -4.46
N CYS A 28 4.15 1.12 -5.19
CA CYS A 28 5.08 0.29 -5.96
C CYS A 28 6.41 1.03 -6.14
N CYS A 29 7.44 0.33 -6.62
CA CYS A 29 8.68 0.95 -7.10
C CYS A 29 8.82 0.71 -8.60
N THR A 30 9.19 1.73 -9.37
CA THR A 30 9.44 1.61 -10.81
C THR A 30 10.67 0.75 -11.08
N THR A 31 10.72 0.06 -12.23
CA THR A 31 11.98 -0.55 -12.68
C THR A 31 12.99 0.54 -13.03
N GLN A 32 14.28 0.24 -12.80
CA GLN A 32 15.35 1.13 -13.24
C GLN A 32 15.35 1.24 -14.77
N PRO A 33 15.16 2.44 -15.36
CA PRO A 33 15.07 2.60 -16.80
C PRO A 33 16.39 2.32 -17.51
N ARG A 34 16.34 1.58 -18.62
CA ARG A 34 17.46 1.39 -19.55
C ARG A 34 17.43 2.50 -20.60
N ALA A 35 18.56 2.78 -21.26
CA ALA A 35 18.67 3.86 -22.27
C ALA A 35 17.63 3.79 -23.41
N ARG A 36 17.13 2.59 -23.73
CA ARG A 36 16.07 2.37 -24.74
C ARG A 36 14.65 2.67 -24.23
N GLY A 37 14.51 3.03 -22.96
CA GLY A 37 13.25 3.19 -22.25
C GLY A 37 12.74 1.89 -21.63
N ILE A 38 11.75 2.02 -20.77
CA ILE A 38 11.03 0.90 -20.16
C ILE A 38 9.53 1.13 -20.24
N VAL A 39 8.80 0.02 -20.25
CA VAL A 39 7.34 -0.02 -20.16
C VAL A 39 7.00 -1.04 -19.10
N TRP A 40 6.09 -0.70 -18.20
CA TRP A 40 5.56 -1.64 -17.22
C TRP A 40 4.06 -1.43 -17.05
N THR A 41 3.38 -2.50 -16.62
CA THR A 41 1.94 -2.48 -16.35
C THR A 41 1.68 -3.29 -15.10
N VAL A 42 0.93 -2.71 -14.16
CA VAL A 42 0.47 -3.37 -12.95
C VAL A 42 -1.04 -3.42 -12.96
N LYS A 43 -1.59 -4.59 -12.64
CA LYS A 43 -3.02 -4.78 -12.41
C LYS A 43 -3.21 -5.16 -10.95
N LYS A 44 -4.06 -4.40 -10.25
CA LYS A 44 -4.44 -4.67 -8.87
C LYS A 44 -5.96 -4.75 -8.76
N ASP A 45 -6.45 -5.82 -8.16
CA ASP A 45 -7.85 -5.90 -7.78
C ASP A 45 -8.11 -4.92 -6.62
N ILE A 46 -9.06 -4.01 -6.82
CA ILE A 46 -9.46 -3.02 -5.82
C ILE A 46 -10.94 -3.18 -5.44
N THR A 47 -11.54 -4.34 -5.72
CA THR A 47 -12.94 -4.65 -5.41
C THR A 47 -13.21 -4.44 -3.93
N ARG A 48 -12.28 -4.80 -3.04
CA ARG A 48 -12.39 -4.51 -1.60
C ARG A 48 -12.62 -3.04 -1.23
N TYR A 49 -12.25 -2.10 -2.11
CA TYR A 49 -12.46 -0.66 -1.94
C TYR A 49 -13.76 -0.15 -2.59
N TYR A 50 -14.68 -1.02 -2.97
CA TYR A 50 -15.89 -0.62 -3.70
C TYR A 50 -16.72 0.46 -3.04
N SER A 51 -16.89 0.43 -1.71
CA SER A 51 -17.65 1.48 -1.00
C SER A 51 -17.04 2.87 -1.23
N LEU A 52 -15.72 2.92 -1.39
CA LEU A 52 -15.02 4.12 -1.82
C LEU A 52 -15.25 4.37 -3.31
N VAL A 53 -14.96 3.42 -4.20
CA VAL A 53 -15.01 3.64 -5.67
C VAL A 53 -16.42 3.94 -6.19
N MET A 54 -17.47 3.43 -5.54
CA MET A 54 -18.88 3.67 -5.87
C MET A 54 -19.52 4.78 -5.05
N SER A 55 -18.72 5.58 -4.34
CA SER A 55 -19.25 6.73 -3.63
C SER A 55 -19.85 7.74 -4.61
N ASN A 56 -21.02 8.29 -4.27
CA ASN A 56 -21.68 9.33 -5.04
C ASN A 56 -21.05 10.73 -4.80
N GLN A 57 -20.04 10.82 -3.94
CA GLN A 57 -19.35 12.06 -3.63
C GLN A 57 -18.21 12.32 -4.62
N THR A 58 -17.87 13.60 -4.84
CA THR A 58 -16.66 13.96 -5.58
C THR A 58 -15.43 13.44 -4.86
N GLN A 59 -14.56 12.73 -5.58
CA GLN A 59 -13.35 12.13 -5.04
C GLN A 59 -12.11 12.74 -5.68
N ILE A 60 -11.02 12.79 -4.90
CA ILE A 60 -9.73 13.30 -5.38
C ILE A 60 -8.82 12.10 -5.64
N LEU A 61 -8.42 11.90 -6.90
CA LEU A 61 -7.36 10.96 -7.25
C LEU A 61 -6.01 11.67 -7.09
N ALA A 62 -5.25 11.33 -6.06
CA ALA A 62 -3.90 11.81 -5.86
C ALA A 62 -2.91 10.77 -6.37
N VAL A 63 -1.92 11.22 -7.15
CA VAL A 63 -0.87 10.37 -7.69
C VAL A 63 0.46 11.00 -7.36
N TYR A 64 1.32 10.24 -6.69
CA TYR A 64 2.69 10.63 -6.41
C TYR A 64 3.63 9.75 -7.22
N LEU A 65 4.63 10.37 -7.84
CA LEU A 65 5.78 9.69 -8.39
C LEU A 65 7.00 10.53 -8.05
N GLY A 66 7.94 9.95 -7.29
CA GLY A 66 9.16 10.62 -6.84
C GLY A 66 10.18 10.88 -7.96
N ASN A 67 9.74 11.37 -9.11
CA ASN A 67 10.62 11.64 -10.24
C ASN A 67 11.57 12.79 -9.91
N LYS A 68 12.87 12.57 -10.09
CA LYS A 68 13.89 13.60 -9.96
C LYS A 68 14.42 13.93 -11.35
N HIS A 69 14.45 15.22 -11.68
CA HIS A 69 14.95 15.69 -12.96
C HIS A 69 16.23 16.50 -12.75
N ASP A 70 17.37 15.93 -13.09
CA ASP A 70 18.67 16.58 -13.04
C ASP A 70 19.55 16.17 -14.25
N SER A 71 20.80 16.66 -14.31
CA SER A 71 21.72 16.39 -15.42
C SER A 71 22.00 14.89 -15.63
N ASP A 72 21.90 14.09 -14.57
CA ASP A 72 22.12 12.64 -14.61
C ASP A 72 20.82 11.84 -14.80
N GLN A 73 19.68 12.43 -14.45
CA GLN A 73 18.36 11.80 -14.41
C GLN A 73 17.35 12.57 -15.28
N ASN A 74 17.48 12.43 -16.60
CA ASN A 74 16.67 13.16 -17.56
C ASN A 74 15.39 12.43 -18.00
N GLY A 75 15.13 11.21 -17.49
CA GLY A 75 13.96 10.45 -17.90
C GLY A 75 12.65 11.06 -17.37
N VAL A 76 11.67 11.19 -18.25
CA VAL A 76 10.30 11.63 -17.93
C VAL A 76 9.39 10.42 -17.93
N TYR A 77 8.50 10.32 -16.93
CA TYR A 77 7.51 9.25 -16.84
C TYR A 77 6.18 9.72 -17.43
N HIS A 78 5.57 8.87 -18.24
CA HIS A 78 4.18 9.00 -18.68
C HIS A 78 3.37 7.89 -18.04
N VAL A 79 2.39 8.24 -17.22
CA VAL A 79 1.59 7.28 -16.44
C VAL A 79 0.13 7.40 -16.85
N ASN A 80 -0.50 6.27 -17.12
CA ASN A 80 -1.93 6.15 -17.36
C ASN A 80 -2.53 5.20 -16.31
N ILE A 81 -3.56 5.68 -15.59
CA ILE A 81 -4.26 4.93 -14.55
C ILE A 81 -5.70 4.72 -15.04
N SER A 82 -6.12 3.46 -15.07
CA SER A 82 -7.48 3.08 -15.46
C SER A 82 -8.14 2.25 -14.37
N ILE A 83 -9.40 2.55 -14.06
CA ILE A 83 -10.21 1.74 -13.16
C ILE A 83 -11.29 1.08 -14.02
N HIS A 84 -11.31 -0.25 -14.02
CA HIS A 84 -12.33 -1.03 -14.71
C HIS A 84 -13.36 -1.51 -13.70
N TYR A 85 -14.63 -1.32 -14.04
CA TYR A 85 -15.77 -1.81 -13.27
C TYR A 85 -16.48 -2.88 -14.09
N TYR A 86 -16.72 -4.03 -13.47
CA TYR A 86 -17.40 -5.16 -14.08
C TYR A 86 -18.71 -5.42 -13.31
N PRO A 87 -19.84 -4.85 -13.77
CA PRO A 87 -21.12 -5.08 -13.11
C PRO A 87 -21.54 -6.56 -13.27
N PRO A 88 -22.20 -7.16 -12.26
CA PRO A 88 -22.72 -8.50 -12.39
C PRO A 88 -23.75 -8.57 -13.53
N GLU A 89 -23.68 -9.63 -14.34
CA GLU A 89 -24.67 -9.87 -15.39
C GLU A 89 -26.05 -10.05 -14.75
N LYS A 90 -27.02 -9.23 -15.17
CA LYS A 90 -28.42 -9.46 -14.82
C LYS A 90 -28.86 -10.77 -15.47
N LYS A 91 -28.93 -11.85 -14.70
CA LYS A 91 -29.66 -13.05 -15.13
C LYS A 91 -31.13 -12.64 -15.32
N THR A 92 -31.51 -12.36 -16.55
CA THR A 92 -32.91 -12.27 -16.95
C THR A 92 -33.56 -13.60 -16.60
N LYS A 93 -34.52 -13.58 -15.67
CA LYS A 93 -35.40 -14.73 -15.42
C LYS A 93 -36.23 -14.94 -16.68
N THR A 94 -35.75 -15.75 -17.62
CA THR A 94 -36.60 -16.31 -18.66
C THR A 94 -37.47 -17.38 -17.99
N ASN A 95 -38.76 -17.09 -17.91
CA ASN A 95 -39.77 -18.07 -17.50
C ASN A 95 -39.81 -19.20 -18.53
N THR A 96 -39.05 -20.25 -18.29
CA THR A 96 -39.23 -21.55 -18.94
C THR A 96 -39.08 -22.63 -17.89
N GLU A 97 -40.07 -23.50 -17.87
CA GLU A 97 -40.47 -24.39 -16.80
C GLU A 97 -39.49 -25.56 -16.58
N THR A 98 -39.48 -26.02 -15.32
CA THR A 98 -39.16 -27.39 -14.86
C THR A 98 -37.91 -28.05 -15.42
N THR A 99 -36.78 -27.80 -14.76
CA THR A 99 -35.85 -28.88 -14.42
C THR A 99 -35.30 -28.56 -13.04
N THR A 100 -35.51 -29.48 -12.09
CA THR A 100 -35.02 -29.36 -10.71
C THR A 100 -33.50 -29.46 -10.69
N LEU A 101 -32.84 -28.37 -11.08
CA LEU A 101 -31.49 -28.09 -10.61
C LEU A 101 -31.69 -27.42 -9.26
N HIS A 102 -31.28 -28.12 -8.20
CA HIS A 102 -31.03 -27.55 -6.89
C HIS A 102 -30.14 -26.33 -7.09
N VAL A 103 -30.77 -25.16 -7.24
CA VAL A 103 -30.12 -23.89 -6.98
C VAL A 103 -29.91 -23.94 -5.49
N ASN A 104 -28.69 -24.26 -5.07
CA ASN A 104 -28.22 -23.96 -3.74
C ASN A 104 -28.21 -22.43 -3.63
N SER A 105 -29.39 -21.85 -3.46
CA SER A 105 -29.56 -20.73 -2.56
C SER A 105 -29.22 -21.27 -1.19
N ASP A 106 -28.20 -20.68 -0.60
CA ASP A 106 -27.67 -20.91 0.74
C ASP A 106 -26.30 -21.57 0.77
N GLN A 107 -25.39 -20.80 1.39
CA GLN A 107 -24.02 -21.12 1.81
C GLN A 107 -22.91 -20.84 0.80
N ASP A 108 -22.53 -19.56 0.71
CA ASP A 108 -21.12 -19.27 0.93
C ASP A 108 -20.98 -17.91 1.66
N HIS A 109 -20.91 -18.01 2.99
CA HIS A 109 -20.64 -16.97 3.99
C HIS A 109 -21.11 -15.51 3.74
N GLY A 110 -22.14 -15.10 4.48
CA GLY A 110 -22.66 -13.72 4.61
C GLY A 110 -21.72 -12.68 5.21
N TYR A 111 -20.42 -12.75 4.91
CA TYR A 111 -19.50 -11.64 5.08
C TYR A 111 -19.41 -10.91 3.74
N LYS A 112 -20.01 -9.72 3.71
CA LYS A 112 -19.65 -8.69 2.74
C LYS A 112 -18.11 -8.54 2.78
N GLU A 113 -17.37 -9.02 1.77
CA GLU A 113 -15.88 -9.08 1.74
C GLU A 113 -15.17 -7.71 1.75
N TRP A 114 -15.94 -6.63 1.83
CA TRP A 114 -15.57 -5.26 1.51
C TRP A 114 -16.27 -4.33 2.51
N ALA A 115 -15.53 -3.36 3.04
CA ALA A 115 -16.02 -2.52 4.13
C ALA A 115 -17.15 -1.60 3.66
N ASP A 116 -18.15 -1.35 4.52
CA ASP A 116 -19.23 -0.39 4.24
C ASP A 116 -18.72 1.07 4.18
N LEU A 117 -17.67 1.36 4.96
CA LEU A 117 -17.00 2.65 5.02
C LEU A 117 -15.49 2.43 5.08
N ILE A 118 -14.74 3.24 4.35
CA ILE A 118 -13.28 3.26 4.39
C ILE A 118 -12.83 4.66 4.76
N ILE A 119 -12.10 4.77 5.87
CA ILE A 119 -11.59 6.04 6.39
C ILE A 119 -10.09 6.14 6.04
N PRO A 120 -9.62 7.23 5.41
CA PRO A 120 -8.22 7.39 5.05
C PRO A 120 -7.35 7.70 6.27
N ILE A 121 -6.33 6.85 6.50
CA ILE A 121 -5.25 7.10 7.46
C ILE A 121 -4.00 7.52 6.67
N SER A 122 -4.06 8.71 6.10
CA SER A 122 -3.00 9.33 5.29
C SER A 122 -2.77 10.79 5.71
N GLN A 123 -1.72 11.42 5.19
CA GLN A 123 -1.57 12.87 5.25
C GLN A 123 -2.72 13.58 4.52
N ASN A 124 -2.97 14.85 4.89
CA ASN A 124 -4.03 15.67 4.32
C ASN A 124 -3.56 16.34 3.02
N ILE A 125 -4.48 16.52 2.07
CA ILE A 125 -4.30 17.32 0.85
C ILE A 125 -4.67 18.79 1.19
N PRO A 126 -4.02 19.82 0.62
CA PRO A 126 -2.91 19.76 -0.35
C PRO A 126 -1.55 19.43 0.29
N LEU A 127 -0.75 18.66 -0.44
CA LEU A 127 0.62 18.31 -0.07
C LEU A 127 1.46 18.21 -1.35
N ASP A 128 2.65 18.82 -1.36
CA ASP A 128 3.63 18.72 -2.45
C ASP A 128 4.49 17.43 -2.37
N ASP A 129 3.96 16.40 -1.70
CA ASP A 129 4.63 15.12 -1.43
C ASP A 129 3.59 13.99 -1.36
N ALA A 130 4.07 12.77 -1.17
CA ALA A 130 3.23 11.59 -1.01
C ALA A 130 2.38 11.63 0.27
N LEU A 131 1.19 11.02 0.21
CA LEU A 131 0.26 11.01 1.35
C LEU A 131 0.58 9.97 2.42
N TRP A 132 1.61 9.13 2.24
CA TRP A 132 2.07 8.21 3.28
C TRP A 132 2.86 8.92 4.36
N PHE A 133 2.94 8.33 5.54
CA PHE A 133 3.79 8.81 6.61
C PHE A 133 5.22 8.29 6.44
N LYS A 134 6.22 9.18 6.53
CA LYS A 134 7.64 8.82 6.61
C LYS A 134 8.03 8.69 8.08
N ILE A 135 8.64 7.57 8.45
CA ILE A 135 9.13 7.30 9.82
C ILE A 135 10.65 7.21 9.73
N TYR A 136 11.36 8.13 10.38
CA TYR A 136 12.82 8.23 10.27
C TYR A 136 13.59 7.51 11.38
N ASN A 137 12.98 7.39 12.57
CA ASN A 137 13.63 6.79 13.73
C ASN A 137 12.57 6.32 14.76
N SER A 138 13.02 5.66 15.82
CA SER A 138 12.15 5.10 16.87
C SER A 138 11.35 6.13 17.67
N ASN A 139 11.72 7.41 17.62
CA ASN A 139 11.03 8.49 18.32
C ASN A 139 10.02 9.21 17.41
N ASP A 140 9.99 8.87 16.12
CA ASP A 140 9.12 9.51 15.14
C ASP A 140 7.71 8.89 15.17
N VAL A 141 6.78 9.57 15.83
CA VAL A 141 5.39 9.13 15.97
C VAL A 141 4.50 9.95 15.05
N LYS A 142 3.66 9.26 14.26
CA LYS A 142 2.72 9.86 13.31
C LYS A 142 1.29 9.60 13.75
N THR A 143 0.49 10.66 13.78
CA THR A 143 -0.87 10.61 14.34
C THR A 143 -1.91 11.09 13.33
N LYS A 144 -3.09 10.47 13.35
CA LYS A 144 -4.24 10.87 12.56
C LYS A 144 -5.49 10.76 13.44
N GLN A 145 -6.28 11.83 13.51
CA GLN A 145 -7.58 11.81 14.15
C GLN A 145 -8.65 11.39 13.15
N PHE A 146 -9.60 10.59 13.62
CA PHE A 146 -10.77 10.16 12.86
C PHE A 146 -11.93 9.89 13.82
N ALA A 147 -13.15 9.90 13.29
CA ALA A 147 -14.35 9.56 14.04
C ALA A 147 -14.88 8.20 13.57
N ILE A 148 -15.20 7.33 14.52
CA ILE A 148 -15.84 6.04 14.23
C ILE A 148 -17.36 6.27 14.26
N PRO A 149 -18.09 5.86 13.21
CA PRO A 149 -19.55 5.96 13.22
C PRO A 149 -20.15 5.17 14.40
N PRO A 150 -21.18 5.69 15.09
CA PRO A 150 -21.74 5.05 16.28
C PRO A 150 -22.38 3.68 15.99
N ASN A 151 -22.74 3.40 14.74
CA ASN A 151 -23.30 2.13 14.28
C ASN A 151 -22.23 1.14 13.76
N ALA A 152 -20.94 1.41 13.98
CA ALA A 152 -19.86 0.52 13.55
C ALA A 152 -19.81 -0.74 14.42
N TYR A 153 -20.10 -1.89 13.83
CA TYR A 153 -20.00 -3.21 14.50
C TYR A 153 -18.58 -3.80 14.46
N ARG A 154 -17.77 -3.43 13.46
CA ARG A 154 -16.41 -3.93 13.25
C ARG A 154 -15.56 -2.87 12.57
N ALA A 155 -14.35 -2.68 13.09
CA ALA A 155 -13.30 -1.88 12.47
C ALA A 155 -12.09 -2.76 12.16
N VAL A 156 -11.41 -2.49 11.05
CA VAL A 156 -10.17 -3.14 10.64
C VAL A 156 -9.22 -2.03 10.22
N LEU A 157 -7.98 -2.06 10.73
CA LEU A 157 -6.94 -1.15 10.29
C LEU A 157 -5.98 -1.90 9.37
N GLU A 158 -5.75 -1.34 8.19
CA GLU A 158 -4.76 -1.84 7.25
C GLU A 158 -3.53 -0.97 7.31
N VAL A 159 -2.39 -1.60 7.60
CA VAL A 159 -1.11 -0.92 7.70
C VAL A 159 -0.21 -1.41 6.58
N TYR A 160 0.28 -0.48 5.78
CA TYR A 160 1.17 -0.75 4.66
C TYR A 160 2.54 -0.14 4.94
N VAL A 161 3.53 -1.01 5.13
CA VAL A 161 4.91 -0.60 5.42
C VAL A 161 5.79 -0.87 4.20
N SER A 162 6.55 0.15 3.80
CA SER A 162 7.57 0.05 2.76
C SER A 162 8.85 0.68 3.28
N VAL A 163 9.97 -0.01 3.07
CA VAL A 163 11.32 0.53 3.32
C VAL A 163 11.81 1.33 2.12
N ASP A 164 12.62 2.33 2.41
CA ASP A 164 13.30 3.23 1.46
C ASP A 164 14.62 3.74 2.07
N GLU A 165 15.46 4.37 1.25
CA GLU A 165 16.71 5.02 1.65
C GLU A 165 17.65 4.13 2.49
N ALA A 166 17.98 4.56 3.71
CA ALA A 166 18.90 3.88 4.62
C ALA A 166 18.41 2.48 5.07
N ASP A 167 17.12 2.21 4.89
CA ASP A 167 16.50 0.94 5.22
C ASP A 167 16.26 0.03 4.00
N GLU A 168 16.67 0.44 2.79
CA GLU A 168 16.58 -0.42 1.59
C GLU A 168 17.35 -1.75 1.79
N LEU A 169 18.45 -1.71 2.55
CA LEU A 169 19.31 -2.86 2.86
C LEU A 169 19.33 -3.22 4.34
N TRP A 170 18.29 -2.83 5.05
CA TRP A 170 18.18 -2.95 6.50
C TRP A 170 18.54 -4.31 7.15
N PRO A 171 18.38 -5.52 6.57
CA PRO A 171 18.72 -6.75 7.28
C PRO A 171 20.24 -6.93 7.38
N LYS A 172 21.02 -6.13 6.63
CA LYS A 172 22.47 -6.07 6.70
C LYS A 172 22.96 -5.00 7.67
N ASN A 173 22.06 -4.18 8.23
CA ASN A 173 22.47 -3.10 9.11
C ASN A 173 23.01 -3.65 10.43
N LEU A 174 24.11 -3.06 10.88
CA LEU A 174 24.77 -3.45 12.12
C LEU A 174 24.08 -2.83 13.34
N PRO A 175 24.07 -3.50 14.51
CA PRO A 175 23.66 -2.89 15.76
C PRO A 175 24.52 -1.66 16.10
N ASN A 176 23.91 -0.65 16.71
CA ASN A 176 24.60 0.61 17.03
C ASN A 176 25.78 0.41 17.98
N ASP A 177 25.66 -0.51 18.95
CA ASP A 177 26.75 -0.84 19.89
C ASP A 177 27.96 -1.46 19.20
N TYR A 178 27.74 -2.22 18.13
CA TYR A 178 28.83 -2.80 17.33
C TYR A 178 29.53 -1.71 16.50
N ILE A 179 28.77 -0.78 15.93
CA ILE A 179 29.31 0.34 15.17
C ILE A 179 30.18 1.22 16.08
N SER A 180 29.67 1.58 17.26
CA SER A 180 30.37 2.45 18.22
C SER A 180 31.63 1.80 18.79
N SER A 181 31.57 0.52 19.17
CA SER A 181 32.74 -0.22 19.71
C SER A 181 33.87 -0.41 18.69
N ASN A 182 33.56 -0.45 17.40
CA ASN A 182 34.54 -0.68 16.33
C ASN A 182 34.90 0.59 15.53
N ASN A 183 34.44 1.77 15.95
CA ASN A 183 34.64 3.05 15.25
C ASN A 183 34.28 2.99 13.75
N ILE A 184 33.21 2.25 13.42
CA ILE A 184 32.73 2.11 12.03
C ILE A 184 31.98 3.38 11.63
N THR A 185 32.26 3.91 10.45
CA THR A 185 31.59 5.10 9.90
C THR A 185 30.83 4.77 8.61
N GLY A 186 29.82 5.56 8.28
CA GLY A 186 29.06 5.42 7.02
C GLY A 186 28.08 4.26 6.95
N GLN A 187 27.73 3.65 8.09
CA GLN A 187 26.69 2.60 8.17
C GLN A 187 25.39 3.17 8.76
N PRO A 188 24.21 2.82 8.21
CA PRO A 188 22.91 3.29 8.73
C PRO A 188 22.63 2.94 10.20
N GLY A 189 23.12 1.79 10.66
CA GLY A 189 22.85 1.29 12.01
C GLY A 189 21.42 0.77 12.22
N ASN A 190 20.99 0.77 13.48
CA ASN A 190 19.67 0.30 13.96
C ASN A 190 19.42 -1.21 13.85
N GLY A 191 20.46 -2.00 13.53
CA GLY A 191 20.37 -3.45 13.47
C GLY A 191 19.43 -3.98 12.38
N PRO A 192 19.27 -5.32 12.31
CA PRO A 192 18.57 -6.00 11.21
C PRO A 192 17.06 -6.16 11.41
N PHE A 193 16.49 -5.70 12.52
CA PHE A 193 15.08 -5.89 12.87
C PHE A 193 14.34 -4.57 12.88
N ARG A 194 13.09 -4.57 12.40
CA ARG A 194 12.17 -3.44 12.57
C ARG A 194 10.76 -3.85 12.91
N GLU A 195 10.13 -2.93 13.61
CA GLU A 195 8.79 -3.03 14.09
C GLU A 195 8.10 -1.69 13.91
N VAL A 196 6.89 -1.72 13.37
CA VAL A 196 5.98 -0.58 13.35
C VAL A 196 4.87 -0.87 14.35
N VAL A 197 4.84 -0.10 15.43
CA VAL A 197 3.81 -0.20 16.46
C VAL A 197 2.65 0.73 16.12
N VAL A 198 1.43 0.25 16.31
CA VAL A 198 0.22 1.05 16.18
C VAL A 198 -0.44 1.20 17.54
N SER A 199 -0.73 2.45 17.88
CA SER A 199 -1.50 2.80 19.07
C SER A 199 -2.82 3.49 18.70
N LEU A 200 -3.88 3.19 19.46
CA LEU A 200 -5.15 3.91 19.43
C LEU A 200 -5.37 4.54 20.82
N ASP A 201 -5.53 5.86 20.87
CA ASP A 201 -5.75 6.62 22.11
C ASP A 201 -4.73 6.31 23.22
N GLY A 202 -3.45 6.19 22.83
CA GLY A 202 -2.33 5.89 23.73
C GLY A 202 -2.13 4.41 24.05
N ASN A 203 -3.07 3.53 23.69
CA ASN A 203 -2.95 2.09 23.92
C ASN A 203 -2.41 1.37 22.68
N ILE A 204 -1.43 0.49 22.83
CA ILE A 204 -0.91 -0.33 21.73
C ILE A 204 -1.98 -1.33 21.30
N VAL A 205 -2.37 -1.29 20.03
CA VAL A 205 -3.39 -2.17 19.45
C VAL A 205 -2.80 -3.20 18.49
N GLY A 206 -1.53 -3.04 18.11
CA GLY A 206 -0.77 -4.07 17.40
C GLY A 206 0.59 -3.59 16.93
N ALA A 207 1.32 -4.51 16.32
CA ALA A 207 2.64 -4.28 15.77
C ALA A 207 2.80 -5.05 14.45
N VAL A 208 3.60 -4.51 13.54
CA VAL A 208 3.90 -5.08 12.23
C VAL A 208 5.41 -5.19 12.08
N TRP A 209 5.89 -6.37 11.72
CA TRP A 209 7.28 -6.60 11.34
C TRP A 209 7.37 -6.71 9.82
N PRO A 210 7.99 -5.74 9.13
CA PRO A 210 8.07 -5.80 7.69
C PRO A 210 8.93 -6.99 7.24
N PHE A 211 8.47 -7.72 6.22
CA PHE A 211 9.21 -8.83 5.64
C PHE A 211 10.34 -8.27 4.77
N THR A 212 11.47 -8.97 4.74
CA THR A 212 12.61 -8.55 3.93
C THR A 212 12.29 -8.69 2.45
N VAL A 213 12.37 -7.58 1.71
CA VAL A 213 12.28 -7.58 0.25
C VAL A 213 13.70 -7.48 -0.31
N VAL A 214 14.08 -8.43 -1.17
CA VAL A 214 15.38 -8.41 -1.83
C VAL A 214 15.25 -7.63 -3.15
N PHE A 215 15.88 -6.46 -3.21
CA PHE A 215 15.88 -5.61 -4.39
C PHE A 215 16.95 -6.03 -5.40
N THR A 216 16.76 -5.61 -6.67
CA THR A 216 17.71 -5.85 -7.77
C THR A 216 19.11 -5.31 -7.48
N LYS A 217 19.22 -4.30 -6.60
CA LYS A 217 20.48 -3.71 -6.12
C LYS A 217 21.02 -4.33 -4.82
N ALA A 218 20.26 -5.16 -4.11
CA ALA A 218 20.49 -5.40 -2.68
C ALA A 218 21.47 -6.52 -2.34
N ILE A 219 21.44 -7.65 -3.06
CA ILE A 219 22.16 -8.86 -2.63
C ILE A 219 22.93 -9.49 -3.79
N ASN A 220 22.33 -9.62 -4.98
CA ASN A 220 23.01 -10.09 -6.18
C ASN A 220 22.19 -9.75 -7.45
N PRO A 221 22.74 -9.05 -8.45
CA PRO A 221 22.04 -8.76 -9.70
C PRO A 221 21.66 -10.01 -10.51
N TYR A 222 22.34 -11.15 -10.30
CA TYR A 222 22.00 -12.43 -10.94
C TYR A 222 20.77 -13.11 -10.35
N LEU A 223 20.29 -12.70 -9.17
CA LEU A 223 19.09 -13.32 -8.58
C LEU A 223 17.81 -12.82 -9.27
N TRP A 224 17.77 -11.58 -9.79
CA TRP A 224 16.54 -10.98 -10.36
C TRP A 224 16.85 -9.81 -11.32
N ASP A 225 16.85 -10.02 -12.65
CA ASP A 225 17.11 -8.93 -13.63
C ASP A 225 15.84 -8.38 -14.32
N LYS A 226 14.62 -8.79 -13.95
CA LYS A 226 13.41 -8.39 -14.72
C LYS A 226 12.11 -8.10 -13.97
N LEU A 227 12.06 -8.15 -12.64
CA LEU A 227 10.81 -7.92 -11.91
C LEU A 227 10.78 -6.56 -11.21
N VAL A 228 9.70 -5.81 -11.50
CA VAL A 228 9.27 -4.61 -10.78
C VAL A 228 8.82 -5.02 -9.37
N ARG A 229 9.02 -4.15 -8.36
CA ARG A 229 8.43 -4.31 -7.03
C ARG A 229 6.90 -4.14 -7.09
N LEU A 230 6.16 -5.10 -7.65
CA LEU A 230 4.71 -5.14 -7.52
C LEU A 230 4.35 -5.70 -6.14
N ASP A 231 3.53 -4.96 -5.38
CA ASP A 231 2.81 -5.45 -4.20
C ASP A 231 3.63 -6.37 -3.27
N HIS A 232 4.66 -5.81 -2.64
CA HIS A 232 5.07 -6.26 -1.30
C HIS A 232 4.56 -5.27 -0.27
N LEU A 233 3.25 -5.05 -0.33
CA LEU A 233 2.47 -4.64 0.82
C LEU A 233 2.33 -5.89 1.67
N ILE A 234 2.95 -5.90 2.85
CA ILE A 234 2.25 -6.56 3.96
C ILE A 234 0.97 -5.76 4.11
N SER A 235 -0.14 -6.24 3.55
CA SER A 235 -1.43 -5.99 4.14
C SER A 235 -1.41 -6.85 5.40
N LEU A 236 -0.84 -6.33 6.50
CA LEU A 236 -1.25 -6.89 7.78
C LEU A 236 -2.64 -6.31 7.93
N HIS A 237 -3.65 -7.11 7.60
CA HIS A 237 -4.98 -6.89 8.11
C HIS A 237 -4.84 -7.02 9.63
N MET A 238 -4.57 -5.89 10.28
CA MET A 238 -4.80 -5.81 11.70
C MET A 238 -6.31 -5.77 11.84
N ILE A 239 -6.90 -6.97 11.91
CA ILE A 239 -8.22 -7.12 12.49
C ILE A 239 -8.02 -6.66 13.92
N LEU A 240 -8.34 -5.40 14.21
CA LEU A 240 -8.75 -5.00 15.54
C LEU A 240 -9.90 -5.95 15.86
N LYS A 241 -9.58 -7.04 16.55
CA LYS A 241 -10.55 -8.04 16.99
C LYS A 241 -11.63 -7.26 17.67
N SER A 242 -12.80 -7.19 17.02
CA SER A 242 -14.05 -6.67 17.55
C SER A 242 -13.80 -5.65 18.67
N LEU A 243 -13.59 -4.38 18.31
CA LEU A 243 -13.94 -3.31 19.24
C LEU A 243 -15.43 -3.50 19.51
N ARG A 244 -15.76 -4.31 20.52
CA ARG A 244 -17.08 -4.31 21.12
C ARG A 244 -17.15 -2.95 21.80
N PHE A 245 -17.69 -1.97 21.08
CA PHE A 245 -18.17 -0.72 21.67
C PHE A 245 -19.42 -1.04 22.50
N LEU A 246 -19.25 -1.85 23.53
CA LEU A 246 -20.21 -2.11 24.58
C LEU A 246 -19.37 -2.03 25.84
N ASP A 247 -19.14 -0.78 26.26
CA ASP A 247 -19.03 -0.31 27.64
C ASP A 247 -18.41 1.10 27.56
N HIS A 248 -19.28 2.12 27.70
CA HIS A 248 -19.01 3.57 27.69
C HIS A 248 -19.31 4.33 26.39
N PHE A 249 -20.60 4.36 26.02
CA PHE A 249 -21.30 5.60 25.67
C PHE A 249 -22.64 5.63 26.39
#